data_AF-A0A7K4D5Q3-F1
#
_entry.id   AF-A0A7K4D5Q3-F1
#
_cell.length_a   1.000
_cell.length_b   1.000
_cell.length_c   1.000
_cell.angle_alpha   90.00
_cell.angle_beta   90.00
_cell.angle_gamma   90.00
#
_symmetry.space_group_name_H-M   'P 1'
#
loop_
_entity.id
_entity.type
_entity.pdbx_description
1 polymer ?
#
loop_
_entity_poly.entity_id
_entity_poly.type
_entity_poly.pdbx_seq_one_letter_code
_entity_poly.pdbx_strand_id
1 'polypeptide(L)'
;PEYNGVRFRTGDGYGLLYQESSIMRFYREGGFLSGIGREIARSPDGAIERYRQYVARKLNILRSLKIVLDMGNGSACTMNSFYEKLGFDSIVMNGNMNGSFPGRGPAPNEKSLVPACQVVVDSGADFGVGFDPDADRGIVIDDRGRVLPPEKVAIIIARRRYKSGDLVISGFDCSMILERELEKDGIKVLREKVGDVFVANRVKNERAVLGVERSGHFFLPEFQYSDDPFAMSLALGEIISEGEKLSTLADQIPDYPYKQISICLSEEPVEVMLRLKDALARQEPDTTDGLKITTESHSILIRPSNTEPILRLYIETAMDDMKELEERYLQIIHKAMRKAI
;
A
#
# COMPACT_ATOMS: atom_id res chain seq x y z
N PRO A 1 20.58 1.87 -0.42
CA PRO A 1 21.43 0.98 -1.24
C PRO A 1 22.13 -0.14 -0.43
N GLU A 2 22.51 0.20 0.80
CA GLU A 2 23.20 -0.61 1.80
C GLU A 2 22.35 -1.73 2.44
N TYR A 3 21.03 -1.66 2.31
CA TYR A 3 20.10 -2.65 2.87
C TYR A 3 19.77 -3.75 1.86
N ASN A 4 19.64 -4.98 2.36
CA ASN A 4 19.11 -6.14 1.65
C ASN A 4 18.36 -7.04 2.65
N GLY A 5 17.51 -7.94 2.15
CA GLY A 5 16.69 -8.79 3.01
C GLY A 5 16.17 -10.03 2.29
N VAL A 6 15.52 -10.92 3.05
CA VAL A 6 14.88 -12.13 2.55
C VAL A 6 13.42 -12.10 2.95
N ARG A 7 12.52 -12.23 1.96
CA ARG A 7 11.08 -12.41 2.19
C ARG A 7 10.71 -13.86 1.94
N PHE A 8 10.01 -14.47 2.90
CA PHE A 8 9.48 -15.82 2.76
C PHE A 8 8.07 -15.77 2.19
N ARG A 9 7.78 -16.67 1.25
CA ARG A 9 6.46 -16.80 0.60
C ARG A 9 5.89 -18.20 0.86
N THR A 10 4.57 -18.31 0.88
CA THR A 10 3.85 -19.58 0.99
C THR A 10 3.85 -20.34 -0.33
N GLY A 11 3.32 -21.57 -0.34
CA GLY A 11 3.14 -22.35 -1.58
C GLY A 11 2.22 -21.69 -2.61
N ASP A 12 1.32 -20.80 -2.17
CA ASP A 12 0.44 -20.02 -3.05
C ASP A 12 1.01 -18.63 -3.39
N GLY A 13 2.27 -18.37 -3.03
CA GLY A 13 3.04 -17.19 -3.48
C GLY A 13 2.93 -15.94 -2.62
N TYR A 14 1.96 -15.83 -1.71
CA TYR A 14 1.80 -14.67 -0.81
C TYR A 14 2.72 -14.73 0.41
N GLY A 15 2.82 -13.61 1.15
CA GLY A 15 3.72 -13.48 2.30
C GLY A 15 3.51 -14.55 3.38
N LEU A 16 4.60 -15.14 3.87
CA LEU A 16 4.58 -16.06 5.00
C LEU A 16 4.65 -15.29 6.32
N LEU A 17 3.70 -15.53 7.22
CA LEU A 17 3.77 -15.08 8.62
C LEU A 17 4.86 -15.89 9.36
N TYR A 18 6.11 -15.44 9.22
CA TYR A 18 7.27 -16.20 9.73
C TYR A 18 7.21 -16.40 11.26
N GLN A 19 6.57 -15.49 11.99
CA GLN A 19 6.39 -15.56 13.45
C GLN A 19 5.47 -16.71 13.87
N GLU A 20 4.53 -17.09 13.01
CA GLU A 20 3.62 -18.22 13.21
C GLU A 20 4.17 -19.52 12.59
N SER A 21 5.34 -19.45 11.96
CA SER A 21 5.98 -20.59 11.31
C SER A 21 7.10 -21.18 12.17
N SER A 22 7.52 -22.40 11.83
CA SER A 22 8.67 -23.05 12.45
C SER A 22 10.03 -22.54 11.95
N ILE A 23 10.07 -21.59 11.01
CA ILE A 23 11.33 -21.23 10.32
C ILE A 23 12.36 -20.63 11.29
N MET A 24 11.93 -19.71 12.16
CA MET A 24 12.83 -19.07 13.13
C MET A 24 13.22 -20.04 14.25
N ARG A 25 12.33 -20.98 14.60
CA ARG A 25 12.64 -22.04 15.54
C ARG A 25 13.75 -22.94 14.99
N PHE A 26 13.60 -23.44 13.77
CA PHE A 26 14.63 -24.26 13.13
C PHE A 26 15.96 -23.53 12.97
N TYR A 27 15.93 -22.26 12.56
CA TYR A 27 17.13 -21.43 12.46
C TYR A 27 17.87 -21.29 13.81
N ARG A 28 17.15 -21.03 14.90
CA ARG A 28 17.73 -20.86 16.25
C ARG A 28 18.21 -22.18 16.85
N GLU A 29 17.47 -23.26 16.66
CA GLU A 29 17.76 -24.59 17.22
C GLU A 29 18.80 -25.37 16.40
N GLY A 30 19.20 -24.84 15.23
CA GLY A 30 20.04 -25.58 14.30
C GLY A 30 19.35 -26.83 13.73
N GLY A 31 18.02 -26.86 13.73
CA GLY A 31 17.19 -27.98 13.29
C GLY A 31 17.11 -28.12 11.77
N PHE A 32 18.25 -27.96 11.10
CA PHE A 32 18.35 -28.06 9.65
C PHE A 32 18.23 -29.52 9.21
N LEU A 33 17.33 -29.78 8.26
CA LEU A 33 17.24 -31.08 7.62
C LEU A 33 18.44 -31.29 6.70
N SER A 34 19.09 -32.45 6.81
CA SER A 34 20.12 -32.89 5.88
C SER A 34 19.53 -33.89 4.90
N GLY A 35 19.89 -33.76 3.62
CA GLY A 35 19.40 -34.65 2.57
C GLY A 35 20.06 -34.34 1.22
N ILE A 36 19.68 -35.12 0.21
CA ILE A 36 20.15 -34.91 -1.17
C ILE A 36 19.05 -34.17 -1.92
N GLY A 37 19.32 -32.91 -2.26
CA GLY A 37 18.45 -32.08 -3.10
C GLY A 37 18.95 -31.99 -4.54
N ARG A 38 18.15 -31.34 -5.39
CA ARG A 38 18.57 -30.90 -6.72
C ARG A 38 18.24 -29.43 -6.89
N GLU A 39 19.23 -28.63 -7.22
CA GLU A 39 19.02 -27.27 -7.70
C GLU A 39 18.54 -27.29 -9.15
N ILE A 40 17.45 -26.58 -9.44
CA ILE A 40 16.96 -26.41 -10.81
C ILE A 40 16.97 -24.91 -11.09
N ALA A 41 18.00 -24.44 -11.78
CA ALA A 41 18.04 -23.08 -12.27
C ALA A 41 16.89 -22.86 -13.28
N ARG A 42 16.06 -21.86 -13.01
CA ARG A 42 15.00 -21.41 -13.93
C ARG A 42 15.37 -20.02 -14.44
N SER A 43 15.04 -19.73 -15.69
CA SER A 43 15.25 -18.40 -16.27
C SER A 43 14.37 -17.36 -15.57
N PRO A 44 14.97 -16.27 -15.03
CA PRO A 44 14.21 -15.12 -14.52
C PRO A 44 13.30 -14.51 -15.60
N ASP A 45 13.82 -14.30 -16.81
CA ASP A 45 13.05 -13.79 -17.95
C ASP A 45 11.86 -14.69 -18.29
N GLY A 46 12.06 -16.00 -18.22
CA GLY A 46 10.97 -16.97 -18.39
C GLY A 46 9.90 -16.88 -17.30
N ALA A 47 10.25 -16.51 -16.07
CA ALA A 47 9.28 -16.27 -15.00
C ALA A 47 8.50 -14.97 -15.22
N ILE A 48 9.22 -13.89 -15.58
CA ILE A 48 8.63 -12.58 -15.91
C ILE A 48 7.66 -12.73 -17.09
N GLU A 49 8.05 -13.43 -18.15
CA GLU A 49 7.19 -13.61 -19.33
C GLU A 49 5.93 -14.45 -19.02
N ARG A 50 6.03 -15.48 -18.15
CA ARG A 50 4.84 -16.21 -17.68
C ARG A 50 3.88 -15.30 -16.91
N TYR A 51 4.41 -14.44 -16.05
CA TYR A 51 3.60 -13.45 -15.33
C TYR A 51 2.90 -12.49 -16.31
N ARG A 52 3.64 -11.90 -17.25
CA ARG A 52 3.09 -11.00 -18.27
C ARG A 52 1.96 -11.65 -19.08
N GLN A 53 2.19 -12.87 -19.57
CA GLN A 53 1.17 -13.60 -20.33
C GLN A 53 -0.06 -13.94 -19.48
N TYR A 54 0.14 -14.26 -18.22
CA TYR A 54 -0.94 -14.54 -17.28
C TYR A 54 -1.82 -13.30 -17.04
N VAL A 55 -1.20 -12.15 -16.75
CA VAL A 55 -1.90 -10.89 -16.51
C VAL A 55 -2.59 -10.37 -17.78
N ALA A 56 -1.91 -10.42 -18.93
CA ALA A 56 -2.47 -9.97 -20.21
C ALA A 56 -3.79 -10.65 -20.58
N ARG A 57 -3.94 -11.94 -20.25
CA ARG A 57 -5.17 -12.71 -20.53
C ARG A 57 -6.38 -12.30 -19.69
N LYS A 58 -6.17 -11.50 -18.65
CA LYS A 58 -7.20 -11.07 -17.70
C LYS A 58 -7.66 -9.63 -17.90
N LEU A 59 -7.07 -8.94 -18.88
CA LEU A 59 -7.28 -7.52 -19.12
C LEU A 59 -7.86 -7.31 -20.52
N ASN A 60 -8.71 -6.31 -20.64
CA ASN A 60 -9.31 -5.89 -21.90
C ASN A 60 -9.20 -4.35 -22.06
N ILE A 61 -8.04 -3.89 -22.52
CA ILE A 61 -7.78 -2.46 -22.76
C ILE A 61 -8.52 -1.99 -24.03
N LEU A 62 -9.49 -1.09 -23.87
CA LEU A 62 -10.41 -0.68 -24.95
C LEU A 62 -9.85 0.40 -25.88
N ARG A 63 -8.87 1.18 -25.42
CA ARG A 63 -8.18 2.22 -26.20
C ARG A 63 -6.74 2.37 -25.74
N SER A 64 -5.88 2.87 -26.63
CA SER A 64 -4.52 3.25 -26.24
C SER A 64 -4.57 4.35 -25.17
N LEU A 65 -3.80 4.14 -24.10
CA LEU A 65 -3.60 5.11 -23.02
C LEU A 65 -2.15 5.55 -22.99
N LYS A 66 -1.92 6.84 -22.74
CA LYS A 66 -0.58 7.35 -22.45
C LYS A 66 -0.32 7.25 -20.96
N ILE A 67 0.79 6.62 -20.59
CA ILE A 67 1.15 6.35 -19.19
C ILE A 67 2.57 6.79 -18.89
N VAL A 68 2.77 7.46 -17.74
CA VAL A 68 4.12 7.72 -17.21
C VAL A 68 4.49 6.62 -16.22
N LEU A 69 5.61 5.95 -16.46
CA LEU A 69 6.11 4.86 -15.61
C LEU A 69 7.43 5.28 -14.95
N ASP A 70 7.37 5.66 -13.68
CA ASP A 70 8.57 5.89 -12.87
C ASP A 70 9.01 4.60 -12.18
N MET A 71 9.97 3.92 -12.81
CA MET A 71 10.46 2.59 -12.42
C MET A 71 11.41 2.60 -11.21
N GLY A 72 11.77 3.77 -10.68
CA GLY A 72 12.60 3.91 -9.48
C GLY A 72 13.98 3.25 -9.53
N ASN A 73 14.50 2.93 -10.72
CA ASN A 73 15.72 2.14 -10.94
C ASN A 73 15.68 0.71 -10.35
N GLY A 74 14.50 0.21 -10.00
CA GLY A 74 14.29 -1.11 -9.37
C GLY A 74 13.93 -2.22 -10.34
N SER A 75 13.38 -3.30 -9.78
CA SER A 75 12.91 -4.50 -10.50
C SER A 75 11.79 -4.19 -11.51
N ALA A 76 11.02 -3.12 -11.28
CA ALA A 76 10.00 -2.62 -12.20
C ALA A 76 10.56 -2.23 -13.58
N CYS A 77 11.85 -1.92 -13.72
CA CYS A 77 12.49 -1.64 -15.01
C CYS A 77 12.30 -2.79 -16.03
N THR A 78 12.09 -4.01 -15.55
CA THR A 78 11.80 -5.16 -16.40
C THR A 78 10.42 -5.08 -17.05
N MET A 79 9.52 -4.20 -16.63
CA MET A 79 8.11 -4.26 -17.04
C MET A 79 7.70 -3.27 -18.13
N ASN A 80 8.56 -2.33 -18.57
CA ASN A 80 8.17 -1.34 -19.60
C ASN A 80 7.59 -1.99 -20.86
N SER A 81 8.34 -2.94 -21.45
CA SER A 81 7.91 -3.66 -22.67
C SER A 81 6.58 -4.39 -22.53
N PHE A 82 6.13 -4.65 -21.30
CA PHE A 82 4.82 -5.25 -21.06
C PHE A 82 3.68 -4.26 -21.26
N TYR A 83 3.81 -3.03 -20.72
CA TYR A 83 2.83 -1.96 -20.94
C TYR A 83 2.71 -1.62 -22.43
N GLU A 84 3.84 -1.47 -23.13
CA GLU A 84 3.84 -1.23 -24.59
C GLU A 84 3.11 -2.34 -25.36
N LYS A 85 3.36 -3.62 -25.01
CA LYS A 85 2.67 -4.77 -25.62
C LYS A 85 1.16 -4.78 -25.36
N LEU A 86 0.71 -4.20 -24.26
CA LEU A 86 -0.71 -4.05 -23.93
C LEU A 86 -1.37 -2.82 -24.59
N GLY A 87 -0.63 -2.07 -25.41
CA GLY A 87 -1.15 -0.93 -26.17
C GLY A 87 -1.02 0.42 -25.47
N PHE A 88 -0.24 0.49 -24.39
CA PHE A 88 0.06 1.75 -23.70
C PHE A 88 1.19 2.52 -24.40
N ASP A 89 0.98 3.81 -24.63
CA ASP A 89 2.03 4.77 -25.01
C ASP A 89 2.81 5.16 -23.75
N SER A 90 3.93 4.48 -23.50
CA SER A 90 4.64 4.53 -22.22
C SER A 90 5.79 5.53 -22.24
N ILE A 91 5.77 6.48 -21.30
CA ILE A 91 6.89 7.39 -21.02
C ILE A 91 7.62 6.89 -19.78
N VAL A 92 8.83 6.36 -19.95
CA VAL A 92 9.59 5.74 -18.87
C VAL A 92 10.53 6.73 -18.20
N MET A 93 10.44 6.80 -16.88
CA MET A 93 11.39 7.48 -16.00
C MET A 93 12.13 6.46 -15.15
N ASN A 94 13.40 6.73 -14.85
CA ASN A 94 14.24 5.87 -14.01
C ASN A 94 14.27 4.39 -14.47
N GLY A 95 14.14 4.14 -15.79
CA GLY A 95 13.96 2.81 -16.39
C GLY A 95 15.21 1.93 -16.51
N ASN A 96 16.36 2.41 -16.05
CA ASN A 96 17.59 1.62 -16.00
C ASN A 96 17.76 1.05 -14.60
N MET A 97 17.80 -0.28 -14.49
CA MET A 97 18.01 -0.96 -13.21
C MET A 97 19.37 -0.58 -12.63
N ASN A 98 19.37 0.01 -11.43
CA ASN A 98 20.59 0.41 -10.74
C ASN A 98 20.35 0.44 -9.22
N GLY A 99 21.01 -0.46 -8.48
CA GLY A 99 20.89 -0.58 -7.03
C GLY A 99 21.44 0.60 -6.22
N SER A 100 22.09 1.58 -6.86
CA SER A 100 22.43 2.86 -6.22
C SER A 100 21.25 3.84 -6.20
N PHE A 101 20.14 3.54 -6.88
CA PHE A 101 18.93 4.37 -6.99
C PHE A 101 19.21 5.85 -7.36
N PRO A 102 19.91 6.13 -8.48
CA PRO A 102 20.40 7.48 -8.79
C PRO A 102 19.31 8.48 -9.18
N GLY A 103 18.08 8.03 -9.47
CA GLY A 103 16.93 8.89 -9.76
C GLY A 103 16.36 9.53 -8.50
N ARG A 104 15.07 9.29 -8.24
CA ARG A 104 14.36 9.86 -7.07
C ARG A 104 14.62 9.13 -5.73
N GLY A 105 15.57 8.19 -5.71
CA GLY A 105 15.73 7.25 -4.60
C GLY A 105 14.68 6.12 -4.61
N PRO A 106 14.74 5.21 -3.62
CA PRO A 106 13.98 3.96 -3.66
C PRO A 106 12.48 4.14 -3.42
N ALA A 107 12.08 4.96 -2.44
CA ALA A 107 10.68 5.00 -1.98
C ALA A 107 9.83 6.01 -2.79
N PRO A 108 8.78 5.57 -3.51
CA PRO A 108 7.81 6.47 -4.11
C PRO A 108 6.96 7.13 -3.03
N ASN A 109 6.82 8.45 -3.09
CA ASN A 109 5.95 9.26 -2.25
C ASN A 109 5.68 10.60 -2.96
N GLU A 110 4.78 11.41 -2.40
CA GLU A 110 4.40 12.70 -2.99
C GLU A 110 5.59 13.60 -3.34
N LYS A 111 6.63 13.67 -2.49
CA LYS A 111 7.82 14.48 -2.74
C LYS A 111 8.74 13.88 -3.80
N SER A 112 8.94 12.56 -3.77
CA SER A 112 9.86 11.89 -4.71
C SER A 112 9.26 11.79 -6.11
N LEU A 113 7.93 11.84 -6.24
CA LEU A 113 7.21 11.73 -7.52
C LEU A 113 6.91 13.07 -8.20
N VAL A 114 7.28 14.22 -7.61
CA VAL A 114 7.11 15.54 -8.24
C VAL A 114 7.59 15.58 -9.70
N PRO A 115 8.77 15.01 -10.07
CA PRO A 115 9.18 14.96 -11.47
C PRO A 115 8.23 14.16 -12.36
N ALA A 116 7.73 13.02 -11.89
CA ALA A 116 6.79 12.19 -12.65
C ALA A 116 5.42 12.87 -12.80
N CYS A 117 4.95 13.57 -11.76
CA CYS A 117 3.75 14.40 -11.82
C CYS A 117 3.85 15.47 -12.91
N GLN A 118 5.00 16.15 -13.01
CA GLN A 118 5.22 17.16 -14.05
C GLN A 118 5.20 16.54 -15.45
N VAL A 119 5.84 15.39 -15.64
CA VAL A 119 5.84 14.68 -16.93
C VAL A 119 4.43 14.23 -17.33
N VAL A 120 3.59 13.80 -16.38
CA VAL A 120 2.18 13.46 -16.66
C VAL A 120 1.45 14.66 -17.25
N VAL A 121 1.57 15.84 -16.63
CA VAL A 121 0.93 17.08 -17.09
C VAL A 121 1.48 17.53 -18.44
N ASP A 122 2.81 17.61 -18.58
CA ASP A 122 3.47 18.14 -19.77
C ASP A 122 3.24 17.27 -21.01
N SER A 123 3.13 15.95 -20.83
CA SER A 123 2.89 15.00 -21.91
C SER A 123 1.42 14.74 -22.21
N GLY A 124 0.51 15.23 -21.35
CA GLY A 124 -0.91 14.92 -21.39
C GLY A 124 -1.19 13.43 -21.23
N ALA A 125 -0.47 12.75 -20.31
CA ALA A 125 -0.69 11.35 -20.02
C ALA A 125 -2.03 11.12 -19.32
N ASP A 126 -2.68 9.98 -19.58
CA ASP A 126 -3.95 9.60 -18.94
C ASP A 126 -3.75 9.31 -17.44
N PHE A 127 -2.57 8.83 -17.03
CA PHE A 127 -2.14 8.67 -15.65
C PHE A 127 -0.63 8.35 -15.56
N GLY A 128 -0.10 8.25 -14.35
CA GLY A 128 1.25 7.75 -14.10
C GLY A 128 1.33 6.83 -12.88
N VAL A 129 2.43 6.10 -12.76
CA VAL A 129 2.70 5.20 -11.63
C VAL A 129 4.17 5.25 -11.23
N GLY A 130 4.42 5.39 -9.93
CA GLY A 130 5.75 5.26 -9.32
C GLY A 130 5.89 3.94 -8.57
N PHE A 131 6.89 3.14 -8.93
CA PHE A 131 7.16 1.84 -8.30
C PHE A 131 8.31 1.91 -7.30
N ASP A 132 8.28 1.04 -6.30
CA ASP A 132 9.41 0.89 -5.37
C ASP A 132 10.43 -0.16 -5.88
N PRO A 133 11.56 -0.40 -5.18
CA PRO A 133 12.69 -1.14 -5.75
C PRO A 133 12.43 -2.61 -6.06
N ASP A 134 11.67 -3.33 -5.23
CA ASP A 134 11.24 -4.71 -5.46
C ASP A 134 9.90 -4.81 -6.17
N ALA A 135 9.27 -3.66 -6.46
CA ALA A 135 8.06 -3.52 -7.25
C ALA A 135 6.85 -4.26 -6.66
N ASP A 136 6.69 -4.15 -5.35
CA ASP A 136 5.52 -4.62 -4.62
C ASP A 136 4.56 -3.46 -4.26
N ARG A 137 5.06 -2.22 -4.36
CA ARG A 137 4.27 -0.99 -4.17
C ARG A 137 4.18 -0.15 -5.44
N GLY A 138 3.02 0.48 -5.60
CA GLY A 138 2.72 1.38 -6.71
C GLY A 138 1.94 2.59 -6.21
N ILE A 139 2.44 3.78 -6.50
CA ILE A 139 1.77 5.05 -6.18
C ILE A 139 1.27 5.68 -7.47
N VAL A 140 -0.03 5.92 -7.54
CA VAL A 140 -0.71 6.40 -8.76
C VAL A 140 -0.70 7.92 -8.82
N ILE A 141 -0.51 8.45 -10.02
CA ILE A 141 -0.60 9.86 -10.38
C ILE A 141 -1.74 10.02 -11.37
N ASP A 142 -2.68 10.93 -11.15
CA ASP A 142 -3.77 11.18 -12.10
C ASP A 142 -3.39 12.07 -13.29
N ASP A 143 -4.29 12.24 -14.26
CA ASP A 143 -4.09 13.08 -15.45
C ASP A 143 -3.87 14.58 -15.17
N ARG A 144 -4.02 15.01 -13.91
CA ARG A 144 -3.72 16.39 -13.46
C ARG A 144 -2.39 16.46 -12.70
N GLY A 145 -1.61 15.38 -12.68
CA GLY A 145 -0.34 15.31 -11.96
C GLY A 145 -0.49 15.19 -10.44
N ARG A 146 -1.67 14.82 -9.92
CA ARG A 146 -1.87 14.64 -8.47
C ARG A 146 -1.52 13.22 -8.07
N VAL A 147 -0.70 13.08 -7.03
CA VAL A 147 -0.51 11.78 -6.38
C VAL A 147 -1.79 11.39 -5.64
N LEU A 148 -2.39 10.27 -6.02
CA LEU A 148 -3.63 9.81 -5.40
C LEU A 148 -3.35 8.99 -4.14
N PRO A 149 -4.13 9.19 -3.06
CA PRO A 149 -4.15 8.25 -1.94
C PRO A 149 -4.48 6.82 -2.42
N PRO A 150 -3.76 5.78 -1.96
CA PRO A 150 -4.05 4.39 -2.34
C PRO A 150 -5.51 3.98 -2.10
N GLU A 151 -6.13 4.54 -1.06
CA GLU A 151 -7.54 4.31 -0.73
C GLU A 151 -8.49 4.79 -1.83
N LYS A 152 -8.23 5.95 -2.46
CA LYS A 152 -9.04 6.44 -3.58
C LYS A 152 -8.92 5.51 -4.78
N VAL A 153 -7.69 5.06 -5.08
CA VAL A 153 -7.44 4.10 -6.16
C VAL A 153 -8.17 2.79 -5.89
N ALA A 154 -8.13 2.28 -4.66
CA ALA A 154 -8.86 1.08 -4.25
C ALA A 154 -10.37 1.23 -4.41
N ILE A 155 -10.94 2.39 -4.05
CA ILE A 155 -12.37 2.68 -4.24
C ILE A 155 -12.74 2.68 -5.73
N ILE A 156 -11.93 3.33 -6.57
CA ILE A 156 -12.16 3.37 -8.03
C ILE A 156 -12.15 1.96 -8.62
N ILE A 157 -11.14 1.16 -8.28
CA ILE A 157 -11.04 -0.23 -8.73
C ILE A 157 -12.26 -1.04 -8.24
N ALA A 158 -12.60 -0.92 -6.96
CA ALA A 158 -13.67 -1.70 -6.37
C ALA A 158 -15.05 -1.38 -6.97
N ARG A 159 -15.36 -0.11 -7.19
CA ARG A 159 -16.61 0.33 -7.84
C ARG A 159 -16.79 -0.19 -9.25
N ARG A 160 -15.70 -0.43 -9.97
CA ARG A 160 -15.72 -0.83 -11.39
C ARG A 160 -15.64 -2.33 -11.59
N ARG A 161 -15.03 -3.06 -10.65
CA ARG A 161 -14.76 -4.50 -10.81
C ARG A 161 -15.58 -5.40 -9.89
N TYR A 162 -16.08 -4.86 -8.77
CA TYR A 162 -16.70 -5.65 -7.71
C TYR A 162 -18.13 -5.19 -7.45
N LYS A 163 -18.86 -5.97 -6.64
CA LYS A 163 -20.30 -5.80 -6.46
C LYS A 163 -20.70 -5.87 -4.98
N SER A 164 -21.93 -5.42 -4.71
CA SER A 164 -22.51 -5.54 -3.37
C SER A 164 -22.41 -6.97 -2.83
N GLY A 165 -22.00 -7.09 -1.57
CA GLY A 165 -21.73 -8.35 -0.89
C GLY A 165 -20.26 -8.78 -0.93
N ASP A 166 -19.44 -8.21 -1.81
CA ASP A 166 -18.00 -8.45 -1.82
C ASP A 166 -17.32 -7.79 -0.62
N LEU A 167 -16.07 -8.21 -0.38
CA LEU A 167 -15.28 -7.80 0.78
C LEU A 167 -13.93 -7.23 0.36
N VAL A 168 -13.56 -6.08 0.91
CA VAL A 168 -12.24 -5.45 0.80
C VAL A 168 -11.52 -5.51 2.14
N ILE A 169 -10.23 -5.86 2.12
CA ILE A 169 -9.35 -5.76 3.28
C ILE A 169 -8.57 -4.45 3.21
N SER A 170 -8.57 -3.72 4.31
CA SER A 170 -7.92 -2.42 4.46
C SER A 170 -6.84 -2.50 5.52
N GLY A 171 -5.66 -1.93 5.26
CA GLY A 171 -4.64 -1.73 6.30
C GLY A 171 -5.18 -0.87 7.44
N PHE A 172 -4.72 -1.12 8.66
CA PHE A 172 -5.20 -0.40 9.84
C PHE A 172 -4.90 1.11 9.78
N ASP A 173 -3.88 1.50 9.03
CA ASP A 173 -3.45 2.87 8.75
C ASP A 173 -4.22 3.54 7.61
N CYS A 174 -5.02 2.80 6.84
CA CYS A 174 -5.79 3.37 5.75
C CYS A 174 -6.87 4.33 6.26
N SER A 175 -7.21 5.29 5.42
CA SER A 175 -8.28 6.27 5.61
C SER A 175 -9.61 5.61 5.99
N MET A 176 -10.44 6.31 6.78
CA MET A 176 -11.84 5.92 7.03
C MET A 176 -12.74 6.12 5.80
N ILE A 177 -12.21 6.68 4.72
CA ILE A 177 -12.95 6.86 3.47
C ILE A 177 -13.29 5.54 2.79
N LEU A 178 -12.49 4.49 3.00
CA LEU A 178 -12.73 3.18 2.41
C LEU A 178 -14.09 2.63 2.84
N GLU A 179 -14.33 2.53 4.14
CA GLU A 179 -15.61 2.09 4.70
C GLU A 179 -16.75 2.98 4.19
N ARG A 180 -16.60 4.30 4.34
CA ARG A 180 -17.67 5.26 4.02
C ARG A 180 -18.09 5.24 2.56
N GLU A 181 -17.16 5.03 1.64
CA GLU A 181 -17.45 5.04 0.21
C GLU A 181 -17.88 3.68 -0.31
N LEU A 182 -17.25 2.60 0.14
CA LEU A 182 -17.56 1.24 -0.35
C LEU A 182 -18.83 0.67 0.26
N GLU A 183 -19.17 1.02 1.50
CA GLU A 183 -20.43 0.56 2.12
C GLU A 183 -21.66 1.16 1.42
N LYS A 184 -21.55 2.36 0.82
CA LYS A 184 -22.61 2.93 -0.04
C LYS A 184 -22.87 2.07 -1.27
N ASP A 185 -21.84 1.39 -1.77
CA ASP A 185 -21.91 0.44 -2.89
C ASP A 185 -22.27 -0.99 -2.43
N GLY A 186 -22.52 -1.16 -1.12
CA GLY A 186 -22.80 -2.44 -0.49
C GLY A 186 -21.59 -3.38 -0.42
N ILE A 187 -20.38 -2.87 -0.59
CA ILE A 187 -19.11 -3.60 -0.45
C ILE A 187 -18.64 -3.46 1.00
N LYS A 188 -18.35 -4.58 1.64
CA LYS A 188 -17.88 -4.60 3.03
C LYS A 188 -16.41 -4.27 3.10
N VAL A 189 -15.98 -3.62 4.18
CA VAL A 189 -14.57 -3.36 4.45
C VAL A 189 -14.20 -3.91 5.82
N LEU A 190 -13.11 -4.66 5.88
CA LEU A 190 -12.54 -5.14 7.14
C LEU A 190 -11.09 -4.65 7.28
N ARG A 191 -10.72 -4.20 8.48
CA ARG A 191 -9.36 -3.72 8.77
C ARG A 191 -8.47 -4.83 9.28
N GLU A 192 -7.23 -4.87 8.79
CA GLU A 192 -6.14 -5.75 9.24
C GLU A 192 -4.95 -4.93 9.72
N LYS A 193 -4.13 -5.50 10.61
CA LYS A 193 -2.86 -4.93 11.07
C LYS A 193 -2.00 -4.48 9.88
N VAL A 194 -1.24 -3.41 10.08
CA VAL A 194 -0.33 -2.87 9.06
C VAL A 194 0.83 -3.86 8.84
N GLY A 195 1.00 -4.24 7.58
CA GLY A 195 2.01 -5.15 7.06
C GLY A 195 1.44 -5.96 5.89
N ASP A 196 2.14 -5.92 4.75
CA ASP A 196 1.80 -6.62 3.50
C ASP A 196 1.43 -8.09 3.74
N VAL A 197 2.21 -8.77 4.59
CA VAL A 197 1.99 -10.17 4.95
C VAL A 197 0.66 -10.38 5.68
N PHE A 198 0.29 -9.53 6.64
CA PHE A 198 -0.98 -9.66 7.39
C PHE A 198 -2.17 -9.45 6.46
N VAL A 199 -2.12 -8.40 5.64
CA VAL A 199 -3.18 -8.08 4.68
C VAL A 199 -3.35 -9.20 3.65
N ALA A 200 -2.27 -9.68 3.04
CA ALA A 200 -2.32 -10.79 2.08
C ALA A 200 -2.95 -12.06 2.68
N ASN A 201 -2.58 -12.40 3.92
CA ASN A 201 -3.15 -13.55 4.63
C ASN A 201 -4.66 -13.38 4.84
N ARG A 202 -5.10 -12.20 5.28
CA ARG A 202 -6.52 -11.94 5.50
C ARG A 202 -7.32 -11.88 4.21
N VAL A 203 -6.77 -11.28 3.15
CA VAL A 203 -7.37 -11.27 1.82
C VAL A 203 -7.67 -12.69 1.36
N LYS A 204 -6.70 -13.61 1.52
CA LYS A 204 -6.91 -15.02 1.19
C LYS A 204 -7.92 -15.70 2.12
N ASN A 205 -7.77 -15.57 3.43
CA ASN A 205 -8.57 -16.29 4.42
C ASN A 205 -10.05 -15.89 4.37
N GLU A 206 -10.33 -14.61 4.19
CA GLU A 206 -11.68 -14.06 4.09
C GLU A 206 -12.24 -14.08 2.67
N ARG A 207 -11.46 -14.57 1.69
CA ARG A 207 -11.79 -14.56 0.26
C ARG A 207 -12.20 -13.17 -0.23
N ALA A 208 -11.50 -12.15 0.26
CA ALA A 208 -11.71 -10.78 -0.16
C ALA A 208 -11.35 -10.60 -1.64
N VAL A 209 -11.98 -9.62 -2.29
CA VAL A 209 -11.76 -9.30 -3.71
C VAL A 209 -10.65 -8.27 -3.91
N LEU A 210 -10.30 -7.53 -2.86
CA LEU A 210 -9.25 -6.51 -2.88
C LEU A 210 -8.63 -6.39 -1.49
N GLY A 211 -7.32 -6.17 -1.46
CA GLY A 211 -6.61 -5.65 -0.29
C GLY A 211 -5.89 -4.36 -0.65
N VAL A 212 -5.79 -3.42 0.30
CA VAL A 212 -5.00 -2.19 0.12
C VAL A 212 -4.35 -1.76 1.42
N GLU A 213 -3.12 -1.23 1.32
CA GLU A 213 -2.44 -0.51 2.38
C GLU A 213 -2.10 0.93 1.95
N ARG A 214 -2.03 1.86 2.93
CA ARG A 214 -1.66 3.26 2.69
C ARG A 214 -0.23 3.40 2.15
N SER A 215 0.62 2.40 2.37
CA SER A 215 1.97 2.32 1.81
C SER A 215 2.00 2.08 0.30
N GLY A 216 0.87 1.75 -0.34
CA GLY A 216 0.78 1.49 -1.78
C GLY A 216 0.87 0.01 -2.17
N HIS A 217 0.73 -0.93 -1.22
CA HIS A 217 0.51 -2.34 -1.54
C HIS A 217 -0.96 -2.56 -1.95
N PHE A 218 -1.16 -3.27 -3.05
CA PHE A 218 -2.48 -3.64 -3.55
C PHE A 218 -2.52 -5.14 -3.82
N PHE A 219 -3.55 -5.79 -3.30
CA PHE A 219 -3.76 -7.23 -3.43
C PHE A 219 -5.01 -7.44 -4.28
N LEU A 220 -4.87 -7.97 -5.49
CA LEU A 220 -6.00 -8.29 -6.37
C LEU A 220 -6.02 -9.81 -6.60
N PRO A 221 -6.78 -10.59 -5.78
CA PRO A 221 -6.80 -12.06 -5.85
C PRO A 221 -7.27 -12.64 -7.17
N GLU A 222 -7.97 -11.85 -7.99
CA GLU A 222 -8.26 -12.24 -9.36
C GLU A 222 -6.97 -12.43 -10.18
N PHE A 223 -5.85 -11.77 -9.83
CA PHE A 223 -4.52 -11.97 -10.39
C PHE A 223 -3.67 -12.85 -9.47
N GLN A 224 -3.38 -12.43 -8.25
CA GLN A 224 -2.63 -13.22 -7.28
C GLN A 224 -2.89 -12.74 -5.85
N TYR A 225 -2.55 -13.57 -4.85
CA TYR A 225 -2.70 -13.21 -3.44
C TYR A 225 -1.59 -12.30 -2.90
N SER A 226 -0.51 -12.10 -3.66
CA SER A 226 0.54 -11.15 -3.31
C SER A 226 0.17 -9.73 -3.74
N ASP A 227 0.84 -8.79 -3.09
CA ASP A 227 0.93 -7.40 -3.49
C ASP A 227 1.48 -7.28 -4.93
N ASP A 228 0.76 -6.55 -5.77
CA ASP A 228 1.06 -6.48 -7.20
C ASP A 228 0.66 -5.11 -7.79
N PRO A 229 1.60 -4.15 -7.85
CA PRO A 229 1.33 -2.82 -8.40
C PRO A 229 1.19 -2.83 -9.93
N PHE A 230 1.68 -3.85 -10.63
CA PHE A 230 1.45 -3.98 -12.07
C PHE A 230 0.02 -4.40 -12.34
N ALA A 231 -0.50 -5.40 -11.63
CA ALA A 231 -1.91 -5.79 -11.71
C ALA A 231 -2.84 -4.62 -11.34
N MET A 232 -2.53 -3.89 -10.26
CA MET A 232 -3.28 -2.69 -9.87
C MET A 232 -3.31 -1.63 -10.97
N SER A 233 -2.15 -1.25 -11.49
CA SER A 233 -2.07 -0.16 -12.49
C SER A 233 -2.66 -0.55 -13.84
N LEU A 234 -2.59 -1.83 -14.22
CA LEU A 234 -3.21 -2.33 -15.44
C LEU A 234 -4.73 -2.48 -15.30
N ALA A 235 -5.24 -2.92 -14.14
CA ALA A 235 -6.66 -2.91 -13.84
C ALA A 235 -7.22 -1.47 -13.83
N LEU A 236 -6.44 -0.51 -13.32
CA LEU A 236 -6.78 0.91 -13.40
C LEU A 236 -6.76 1.42 -14.85
N GLY A 237 -5.76 1.02 -15.64
CA GLY A 237 -5.69 1.32 -17.06
C GLY A 237 -6.89 0.76 -17.84
N GLU A 238 -7.34 -0.46 -17.54
CA GLU A 238 -8.56 -1.03 -18.12
C GLU A 238 -9.77 -0.13 -17.85
N ILE A 239 -9.97 0.30 -16.59
CA ILE A 239 -11.04 1.22 -16.20
C ILE A 239 -10.96 2.55 -16.96
N ILE A 240 -9.78 3.18 -17.01
CA ILE A 240 -9.59 4.49 -17.69
C ILE A 240 -9.81 4.35 -19.21
N SER A 241 -9.53 3.18 -19.77
CA SER A 241 -9.73 2.89 -21.19
C SER A 241 -11.22 2.91 -21.60
N GLU A 242 -12.14 2.76 -20.65
CA GLU A 242 -13.59 2.88 -20.88
C GLU A 242 -14.04 4.32 -21.19
N GLY A 243 -13.22 5.33 -20.83
CA GLY A 243 -13.38 6.70 -21.33
C GLY A 243 -13.40 7.81 -20.27
N GLU A 244 -13.49 7.48 -18.98
CA GLU A 244 -13.44 8.48 -17.91
C GLU A 244 -12.00 8.79 -17.49
N LYS A 245 -11.74 10.08 -17.22
CA LYS A 245 -10.45 10.55 -16.71
C LYS A 245 -10.26 10.14 -15.26
N LEU A 246 -9.04 9.76 -14.90
CA LEU A 246 -8.73 9.33 -13.54
C LEU A 246 -8.98 10.45 -12.51
N SER A 247 -8.68 11.71 -12.86
CA SER A 247 -8.99 12.86 -12.00
C SER A 247 -10.49 13.04 -11.76
N THR A 248 -11.34 12.78 -12.76
CA THR A 248 -12.80 12.84 -12.62
C THR A 248 -13.31 11.75 -11.68
N LEU A 249 -12.80 10.53 -11.80
CA LEU A 249 -13.15 9.44 -10.88
C LEU A 249 -12.69 9.74 -9.45
N ALA A 250 -11.48 10.29 -9.29
CA ALA A 250 -10.93 10.66 -7.98
C ALA A 250 -11.67 11.85 -7.32
N ASP A 251 -12.16 12.81 -8.12
CA ASP A 251 -12.90 13.99 -7.64
C ASP A 251 -14.33 13.63 -7.15
N GLN A 252 -14.86 12.46 -7.51
CA GLN A 252 -16.13 11.94 -6.98
C GLN A 252 -16.00 11.40 -5.55
N ILE A 253 -14.76 11.21 -5.07
CA ILE A 253 -14.46 10.67 -3.76
C ILE A 253 -13.98 11.85 -2.88
N PRO A 254 -14.55 12.05 -1.67
CA PRO A 254 -14.12 13.12 -0.78
C PRO A 254 -12.62 13.10 -0.49
N ASP A 255 -12.05 14.24 -0.14
CA ASP A 255 -10.69 14.31 0.42
C ASP A 255 -10.79 14.50 1.94
N TYR A 256 -10.07 13.67 2.68
CA TYR A 256 -9.89 13.86 4.12
C TYR A 256 -8.45 14.30 4.38
N PRO A 257 -8.24 15.57 4.79
CA PRO A 257 -6.94 16.03 5.23
C PRO A 257 -6.32 15.06 6.22
N TYR A 258 -5.04 14.75 5.99
CA TYR A 258 -4.30 13.77 6.75
C TYR A 258 -2.95 14.31 7.21
N LYS A 259 -2.52 13.94 8.42
CA LYS A 259 -1.21 14.26 8.96
C LYS A 259 -0.61 13.07 9.69
N GLN A 260 0.66 12.78 9.42
CA GLN A 260 1.47 11.83 10.17
C GLN A 260 2.53 12.58 10.97
N ILE A 261 2.65 12.27 12.25
CA ILE A 261 3.66 12.85 13.15
C ILE A 261 4.44 11.70 13.78
N SER A 262 5.76 11.77 13.71
CA SER A 262 6.67 10.83 14.40
C SER A 262 7.18 11.47 15.68
N ILE A 263 7.00 10.76 16.80
CA ILE A 263 7.30 11.23 18.15
C ILE A 263 8.35 10.29 18.74
N CYS A 264 9.54 10.82 19.02
CA CYS A 264 10.61 10.04 19.62
C CYS A 264 10.24 9.63 21.04
N LEU A 265 10.47 8.35 21.35
CA LEU A 265 10.28 7.82 22.68
C LEU A 265 11.61 7.80 23.44
N SER A 266 11.57 8.26 24.68
CA SER A 266 12.68 8.16 25.64
C SER A 266 12.54 6.96 26.59
N GLU A 267 11.51 6.15 26.40
CA GLU A 267 11.12 5.03 27.25
C GLU A 267 10.49 3.91 26.42
N GLU A 268 10.23 2.76 27.04
CA GLU A 268 9.71 1.59 26.35
C GLU A 268 8.32 1.86 25.75
N PRO A 269 8.12 1.62 24.43
CA PRO A 269 6.86 1.91 23.75
C PRO A 269 5.64 1.25 24.42
N VAL A 270 5.83 0.04 24.96
CA VAL A 270 4.76 -0.71 25.64
C VAL A 270 4.20 0.05 26.84
N GLU A 271 5.06 0.67 27.65
CA GLU A 271 4.63 1.40 28.85
C GLU A 271 3.82 2.66 28.48
N VAL A 272 4.27 3.39 27.45
CA VAL A 272 3.57 4.58 26.95
C VAL A 272 2.21 4.19 26.37
N MET A 273 2.15 3.09 25.60
CA MET A 273 0.92 2.60 25.00
C MET A 273 -0.11 2.16 26.04
N LEU A 274 0.30 1.57 27.16
CA LEU A 274 -0.60 1.24 28.28
C LEU A 274 -1.21 2.52 28.88
N ARG A 275 -0.39 3.54 29.17
CA ARG A 275 -0.89 4.81 29.72
C ARG A 275 -1.78 5.57 28.73
N LEU A 276 -1.46 5.50 27.44
CA LEU A 276 -2.31 6.05 26.38
C LEU A 276 -3.65 5.33 26.32
N LYS A 277 -3.67 4.00 26.41
CA LYS A 277 -4.90 3.20 26.43
C LYS A 277 -5.79 3.64 27.58
N ASP A 278 -5.23 3.81 28.78
CA ASP A 278 -5.98 4.29 29.95
C ASP A 278 -6.49 5.72 29.77
N ALA A 279 -5.63 6.62 29.28
CA ALA A 279 -6.01 8.02 29.02
C ALA A 279 -7.10 8.17 27.94
N LEU A 280 -7.16 7.22 27.00
CA LEU A 280 -8.10 7.20 25.89
C LEU A 280 -9.27 6.23 26.11
N ALA A 281 -9.38 5.58 27.27
CA ALA A 281 -10.36 4.51 27.50
C ALA A 281 -11.81 4.92 27.23
N ARG A 282 -12.18 6.17 27.53
CA ARG A 282 -13.53 6.72 27.26
C ARG A 282 -13.86 6.88 25.78
N GLN A 283 -12.87 6.81 24.91
CA GLN A 283 -13.03 6.89 23.45
C GLN A 283 -13.04 5.49 22.80
N GLU A 284 -12.99 4.43 23.61
CA GLU A 284 -13.08 3.03 23.18
C GLU A 284 -12.19 2.71 21.96
N PRO A 285 -10.86 2.95 22.04
CA PRO A 285 -9.98 2.74 20.90
C PRO A 285 -9.95 1.26 20.48
N ASP A 286 -9.99 1.02 19.17
CA ASP A 286 -9.66 -0.29 18.59
C ASP A 286 -8.17 -0.56 18.81
N THR A 287 -7.88 -1.66 19.49
CA THR A 287 -6.52 -2.05 19.88
C THR A 287 -5.88 -3.09 18.96
N THR A 288 -6.41 -3.30 17.75
CA THR A 288 -5.92 -4.31 16.80
C THR A 288 -4.47 -4.06 16.39
N ASP A 289 -4.10 -2.80 16.09
CA ASP A 289 -2.73 -2.40 15.75
C ASP A 289 -2.40 -0.98 16.25
N GLY A 290 -2.22 -0.86 17.57
CA GLY A 290 -2.05 0.42 18.25
C GLY A 290 -3.34 0.86 18.94
N LEU A 291 -3.68 2.14 18.87
CA LEU A 291 -4.93 2.70 19.40
C LEU A 291 -5.59 3.51 18.30
N LYS A 292 -6.67 2.98 17.70
CA LYS A 292 -7.43 3.68 16.67
C LYS A 292 -8.78 4.14 17.19
N ILE A 293 -9.07 5.42 17.05
CA ILE A 293 -10.36 6.03 17.39
C ILE A 293 -10.92 6.60 16.10
N THR A 294 -12.08 6.11 15.66
CA THR A 294 -12.75 6.62 14.47
C THR A 294 -14.14 7.10 14.85
N THR A 295 -14.45 8.33 14.44
CA THR A 295 -15.73 9.00 14.67
C THR A 295 -16.35 9.40 13.33
N GLU A 296 -17.49 10.09 13.36
CA GLU A 296 -18.09 10.68 12.17
C GLU A 296 -17.24 11.83 11.58
N SER A 297 -16.44 12.54 12.38
CA SER A 297 -15.65 13.68 11.89
C SER A 297 -14.17 13.37 11.67
N HIS A 298 -13.58 12.42 12.40
CA HIS A 298 -12.13 12.21 12.37
C HIS A 298 -11.72 10.77 12.71
N SER A 299 -10.51 10.40 12.28
CA SER A 299 -9.84 9.16 12.65
C SER A 299 -8.44 9.46 13.21
N ILE A 300 -8.12 8.85 14.34
CA ILE A 300 -6.84 8.98 15.03
C ILE A 300 -6.26 7.60 15.20
N LEU A 301 -5.01 7.40 14.80
CA LEU A 301 -4.27 6.18 15.09
C LEU A 301 -2.96 6.53 15.78
N ILE A 302 -2.74 5.96 16.96
CA ILE A 302 -1.45 6.03 17.67
C ILE A 302 -0.85 4.64 17.67
N ARG A 303 0.33 4.49 17.05
CA ARG A 303 0.97 3.18 16.88
C ARG A 303 2.49 3.26 17.11
N PRO A 304 3.09 2.32 17.84
CA PRO A 304 4.54 2.21 17.93
C PRO A 304 5.15 1.76 16.60
N SER A 305 6.34 2.27 16.27
CA SER A 305 7.12 1.72 15.16
C SER A 305 7.69 0.35 15.55
N ASN A 306 7.67 -0.60 14.62
CA ASN A 306 8.25 -1.93 14.84
C ASN A 306 9.78 -1.94 14.77
N THR A 307 10.38 -0.90 14.19
CA THR A 307 11.82 -0.86 13.85
C THR A 307 12.57 0.28 14.54
N GLU A 308 11.87 1.26 15.09
CA GLU A 308 12.45 2.48 15.64
C GLU A 308 11.77 2.83 16.97
N PRO A 309 12.48 3.48 17.93
CA PRO A 309 11.91 3.90 19.20
C PRO A 309 11.05 5.16 19.03
N ILE A 310 10.00 5.07 18.22
CA ILE A 310 9.08 6.18 17.93
C ILE A 310 7.62 5.73 18.03
N LEU A 311 6.74 6.65 18.42
CA LEU A 311 5.30 6.56 18.17
C LEU A 311 4.96 7.33 16.90
N ARG A 312 4.05 6.79 16.11
CA ARG A 312 3.45 7.51 14.99
C ARG A 312 2.00 7.87 15.35
N LEU A 313 1.69 9.16 15.27
CA LEU A 313 0.35 9.72 15.37
C LEU A 313 -0.15 10.02 13.96
N TYR A 314 -1.23 9.35 13.58
CA TYR A 314 -1.95 9.54 12.33
C TYR A 314 -3.24 10.29 12.67
N ILE A 315 -3.48 11.39 11.97
CA ILE A 315 -4.68 12.22 12.13
C ILE A 315 -5.31 12.34 10.76
N GLU A 316 -6.61 12.06 10.68
CA GLU A 316 -7.42 12.29 9.51
C GLU A 316 -8.72 12.96 9.95
N THR A 317 -9.19 13.94 9.18
CA THR A 317 -10.44 14.64 9.48
C THR A 317 -11.27 14.91 8.23
N ALA A 318 -12.59 14.95 8.41
CA ALA A 318 -13.57 15.38 7.43
C ALA A 318 -13.98 16.86 7.64
N MET A 319 -13.38 17.53 8.63
CA MET A 319 -13.64 18.92 9.03
C MET A 319 -12.36 19.76 8.94
N ASP A 320 -12.49 21.08 9.09
CA ASP A 320 -11.33 22.00 9.16
C ASP A 320 -10.82 22.17 10.60
N ASP A 321 -10.48 21.05 11.26
CA ASP A 321 -10.09 20.99 12.68
C ASP A 321 -8.74 20.25 12.92
N MET A 322 -7.98 19.98 11.86
CA MET A 322 -6.71 19.24 11.90
C MET A 322 -5.76 19.74 13.00
N LYS A 323 -5.62 21.06 13.14
CA LYS A 323 -4.72 21.67 14.12
C LYS A 323 -5.18 21.44 15.56
N GLU A 324 -6.49 21.50 15.82
CA GLU A 324 -7.05 21.25 17.16
C GLU A 324 -6.85 19.78 17.55
N LEU A 325 -7.14 18.86 16.62
CA LEU A 325 -6.91 17.43 16.83
C LEU A 325 -5.43 17.14 17.10
N GLU A 326 -4.53 17.72 16.31
CA GLU A 326 -3.09 17.61 16.53
C GLU A 326 -2.68 18.07 17.92
N GLU A 327 -3.05 19.29 18.30
CA GLU A 327 -2.69 19.85 19.62
C GLU A 327 -3.23 18.98 20.76
N ARG A 328 -4.50 18.55 20.67
CA ARG A 328 -5.14 17.69 21.67
C ARG A 328 -4.43 16.35 21.82
N TYR A 329 -4.20 15.63 20.73
CA TYR A 329 -3.61 14.29 20.81
C TYR A 329 -2.12 14.33 21.14
N LEU A 330 -1.37 15.34 20.70
CA LEU A 330 0.01 15.56 21.15
C LEU A 330 0.08 15.86 22.65
N GLN A 331 -0.85 16.64 23.20
CA GLN A 331 -0.89 16.87 24.65
C GLN A 331 -1.15 15.57 25.43
N ILE A 332 -2.07 14.71 24.95
CA ILE A 332 -2.34 13.41 25.56
C ILE A 332 -1.09 12.53 25.51
N ILE A 333 -0.41 12.45 24.37
CA ILE A 333 0.83 11.67 24.20
C ILE A 333 1.94 12.19 25.10
N HIS A 334 2.19 13.50 25.12
CA HIS A 334 3.21 14.09 25.99
C HIS A 334 2.89 13.86 27.48
N LYS A 335 1.62 13.89 27.88
CA LYS A 335 1.21 13.57 29.25
C LYS A 335 1.46 12.09 29.58
N ALA A 336 1.21 11.19 28.63
CA ALA A 336 1.50 9.77 28.79
C ALA A 336 3.01 9.47 28.83
N MET A 337 3.86 10.29 28.20
CA MET A 337 5.32 10.16 28.23
C MET A 337 5.97 10.76 29.49
N ARG A 338 5.32 11.73 30.15
CA ARG A 338 5.84 12.28 31.41
C ARG A 338 5.50 11.32 32.54
N LYS A 339 6.48 10.52 32.96
CA LYS A 339 6.40 9.71 34.20
C LYS A 339 5.78 10.54 35.33
N ALA A 340 4.79 9.96 36.00
CA ALA A 340 4.48 10.34 37.37
C ALA A 340 5.77 10.14 38.18
N ILE A 341 6.31 11.23 38.72
CA ILE A 341 7.38 11.20 39.73
C ILE A 341 6.84 10.49 40.96
#